data_AF-A0ABD7LI82-F1
#
_entry.id   AF-A0ABD7LI82-F1
#
_cell.length_a   1.000
_cell.length_b   1.000
_cell.length_c   1.000
_cell.angle_alpha   90.00
_cell.angle_beta   90.00
_cell.angle_gamma   90.00
#
_symmetry.space_group_name_H-M   'P 1'
#
loop_
_entity.id
_entity.type
_entity.pdbx_description
1 polymer ?
#
loop_
_entity_poly.entity_id
_entity_poly.type
_entity_poly.pdbx_seq_one_letter_code
_entity_poly.pdbx_strand_id
1 'polypeptide(L)'
;MLIHQYDAETGQYISSHLADVDPKNPDRWLVPAFSTLDPLPERSPRTWPFYRNGAWKLLPDHRGQVLYRQDTGEPAEILAAGTTPEAQGLTEIPRPSPEHVWRDGGWVIDPALVAQRAREAAIVEFESRMARARQMNAGKADAYAAGLLSMEEVYYFRAWSAYQLDLVRAIQSDGFPETVHWPDDPVPFEVACEPALAEFEARMAKAKSFIDGKSDAYAAGELSDEEQYNYRAWSAYADRLTHTLNRETFPNVVWPQEPAPYVTPSVPSATADDEGMA
;
A
#
# COMPACT_ATOMS: atom_id res chain seq x y z
N MET A 1 -27.81 -68.05 13.85
CA MET A 1 -28.22 -67.23 12.68
C MET A 1 -27.89 -65.78 12.97
N LEU A 2 -27.42 -64.98 12.01
CA LEU A 2 -27.12 -63.55 12.23
C LEU A 2 -28.36 -62.70 11.87
N ILE A 3 -28.74 -61.77 12.73
CA ILE A 3 -29.74 -60.74 12.44
C ILE A 3 -29.06 -59.38 12.42
N HIS A 4 -29.58 -58.50 11.57
CA HIS A 4 -29.05 -57.17 11.34
C HIS A 4 -30.11 -56.14 11.74
N GLN A 5 -29.81 -55.36 12.76
CA GLN A 5 -30.67 -54.30 13.26
C GLN A 5 -30.47 -53.03 12.43
N TYR A 6 -31.58 -52.37 12.11
CA TYR A 6 -31.60 -51.06 11.49
C TYR A 6 -32.48 -50.09 12.26
N ASP A 7 -32.22 -48.80 12.08
CA ASP A 7 -33.00 -47.72 12.63
C ASP A 7 -34.41 -47.68 12.00
N ALA A 8 -35.42 -47.51 12.83
CA ALA A 8 -36.82 -47.61 12.42
C ALA A 8 -37.27 -46.50 11.48
N GLU A 9 -36.66 -45.31 11.57
CA GLU A 9 -37.05 -44.12 10.81
C GLU A 9 -36.25 -44.00 9.51
N THR A 10 -34.93 -44.15 9.60
CA THR A 10 -34.00 -43.91 8.49
C THR A 10 -33.68 -45.19 7.70
N GLY A 11 -33.86 -46.36 8.32
CA GLY A 11 -33.40 -47.65 7.83
C GLY A 11 -31.89 -47.86 8.01
N GLN A 12 -31.16 -46.96 8.68
CA GLN A 12 -29.71 -47.04 8.81
C GLN A 12 -29.30 -48.31 9.58
N TYR A 13 -28.34 -49.08 9.06
CA TYR A 13 -27.76 -50.20 9.80
C TYR A 13 -27.13 -49.73 11.12
N ILE A 14 -27.47 -50.40 12.22
CA ILE A 14 -26.97 -50.10 13.57
C ILE A 14 -25.95 -51.15 13.99
N SER A 15 -26.35 -52.43 14.03
CA SER A 15 -25.55 -53.50 14.59
C SER A 15 -26.01 -54.88 14.12
N SER A 16 -25.15 -55.89 14.30
CA SER A 16 -25.45 -57.29 14.00
C SER A 16 -25.29 -58.13 15.25
N HIS A 17 -26.21 -59.05 15.47
CA HIS A 17 -26.21 -59.94 16.63
C HIS A 17 -26.64 -61.34 16.23
N LEU A 18 -26.26 -62.35 17.02
CA LEU A 18 -26.80 -63.69 16.85
C LEU A 18 -28.26 -63.68 17.29
N ALA A 19 -29.14 -64.23 16.45
CA ALA A 19 -30.53 -64.41 16.79
C ALA A 19 -30.67 -65.51 17.85
N ASP A 20 -31.59 -65.29 18.79
CA ASP A 20 -31.99 -66.30 19.75
C ASP A 20 -32.93 -67.32 19.08
N VAL A 21 -32.81 -68.58 19.50
CA VAL A 21 -33.75 -69.63 19.11
C VAL A 21 -35.10 -69.37 19.80
N ASP A 22 -36.21 -69.57 19.09
CA ASP A 22 -37.55 -69.49 19.67
C ASP A 22 -37.70 -70.57 20.75
N PRO A 23 -37.95 -70.21 22.04
CA PRO A 23 -38.06 -71.18 23.12
C PRO A 23 -39.16 -72.22 22.93
N LYS A 24 -40.13 -71.96 22.04
CA LYS A 24 -41.25 -72.86 21.73
C LYS A 24 -41.05 -73.62 20.42
N ASN A 25 -40.07 -73.26 19.60
CA ASN A 25 -39.78 -73.92 18.34
C ASN A 25 -38.27 -73.86 18.01
N PRO A 26 -37.52 -74.94 18.23
CA PRO A 26 -36.07 -74.94 18.05
C PRO A 26 -35.61 -74.71 16.60
N ASP A 27 -36.49 -74.87 15.62
CA ASP A 27 -36.18 -74.65 14.20
C ASP A 27 -36.45 -73.20 13.74
N ARG A 28 -36.90 -72.32 14.64
CA ARG A 28 -37.21 -70.91 14.35
C ARG A 28 -36.32 -69.97 15.14
N TRP A 29 -35.94 -68.86 14.50
CA TRP A 29 -35.18 -67.78 15.11
C TRP A 29 -36.08 -66.60 15.44
N LEU A 30 -35.84 -65.95 16.58
CA LEU A 30 -36.49 -64.69 16.93
C LEU A 30 -35.85 -63.55 16.14
N VAL A 31 -36.69 -62.83 15.40
CA VAL A 31 -36.30 -61.61 14.67
C VAL A 31 -37.11 -60.46 15.26
N PRO A 32 -36.48 -59.60 16.08
CA PRO A 32 -37.14 -58.41 16.63
C PRO A 32 -37.61 -57.46 15.53
N ALA A 33 -38.49 -56.52 15.89
CA ALA A 33 -38.85 -55.43 14.99
C ALA A 33 -37.59 -54.66 14.55
N PHE A 34 -37.62 -54.13 13.32
CA PHE A 34 -36.50 -53.38 12.73
C PHE A 34 -35.19 -54.19 12.67
N SER A 35 -35.33 -55.50 12.48
CA SER A 35 -34.22 -56.41 12.21
C SER A 35 -34.55 -57.29 11.00
N THR A 36 -33.54 -57.74 10.28
CA THR A 36 -33.69 -58.67 9.16
C THR A 36 -32.64 -59.77 9.20
N LEU A 37 -32.97 -60.91 8.57
CA LEU A 37 -32.05 -62.01 8.28
C LEU A 37 -31.32 -61.82 6.95
N ASP A 38 -31.73 -60.82 6.15
CA ASP A 38 -31.11 -60.54 4.87
C ASP A 38 -29.63 -60.19 5.09
N PRO A 39 -28.70 -60.87 4.42
CA PRO A 39 -27.28 -60.65 4.63
C PRO A 39 -26.91 -59.22 4.25
N LEU A 40 -26.04 -58.60 5.04
CA LEU A 40 -25.47 -57.30 4.69
C LEU A 40 -24.73 -57.37 3.35
N PRO A 41 -24.86 -56.34 2.49
CA PRO A 41 -24.07 -56.24 1.28
C PRO A 41 -22.60 -55.99 1.62
N GLU A 42 -21.71 -56.40 0.72
CA GLU A 42 -20.30 -56.03 0.80
C GLU A 42 -20.16 -54.50 0.69
N ARG A 43 -19.48 -53.88 1.65
CA ARG A 43 -19.37 -52.42 1.75
C ARG A 43 -18.19 -51.91 0.94
N SER A 44 -18.45 -51.06 -0.05
CA SER A 44 -17.40 -50.27 -0.68
C SER A 44 -17.00 -49.06 0.19
N PRO A 45 -15.79 -48.49 0.01
CA PRO A 45 -15.38 -47.27 0.71
C PRO A 45 -16.41 -46.15 0.57
N ARG A 46 -16.56 -45.34 1.63
CA ARG A 46 -17.53 -44.22 1.70
C ARG A 46 -18.99 -44.64 1.47
N THR A 47 -19.37 -45.84 1.92
CA THR A 47 -20.78 -46.28 1.92
C THR A 47 -21.23 -46.86 3.26
N TRP A 48 -22.52 -46.70 3.54
CA TRP A 48 -23.20 -47.27 4.70
C TRP A 48 -24.49 -48.00 4.28
N PRO A 49 -24.82 -49.15 4.88
CA PRO A 49 -26.06 -49.87 4.56
C PRO A 49 -27.31 -49.21 5.16
N PHE A 50 -28.38 -49.17 4.37
CA PHE A 50 -29.72 -48.74 4.76
C PHE A 50 -30.76 -49.77 4.29
N TYR A 51 -31.60 -50.27 5.19
CA TYR A 51 -32.69 -51.18 4.87
C TYR A 51 -33.90 -50.39 4.38
N ARG A 52 -34.23 -50.50 3.09
CA ARG A 52 -35.32 -49.74 2.46
C ARG A 52 -36.10 -50.64 1.52
N ASN A 53 -37.43 -50.63 1.65
CA ASN A 53 -38.35 -51.41 0.82
C ASN A 53 -38.01 -52.92 0.81
N GLY A 54 -37.68 -53.48 1.98
CA GLY A 54 -37.39 -54.91 2.13
C GLY A 54 -36.02 -55.37 1.62
N ALA A 55 -35.08 -54.46 1.40
CA ALA A 55 -33.72 -54.82 0.97
C ALA A 55 -32.67 -53.81 1.47
N TRP A 56 -31.44 -54.29 1.66
CA TRP A 56 -30.29 -53.44 1.94
C TRP A 56 -29.87 -52.63 0.71
N LYS A 57 -29.60 -51.34 0.91
CA LYS A 57 -29.03 -50.42 -0.08
C LYS A 57 -27.84 -49.69 0.52
N LEU A 58 -26.75 -49.61 -0.24
CA LEU A 58 -25.60 -48.79 0.15
C LEU A 58 -25.87 -47.34 -0.25
N LEU A 59 -25.76 -46.43 0.71
CA LEU A 59 -25.81 -44.98 0.46
C LEU A 59 -24.46 -44.34 0.82
N PRO A 60 -24.16 -43.13 0.31
CA PRO A 60 -22.91 -42.42 0.61
C PRO A 60 -22.70 -42.22 2.10
N ASP A 61 -21.46 -42.35 2.57
CA ASP A 61 -21.05 -42.10 3.95
C ASP A 61 -19.77 -41.27 3.96
N HIS A 62 -19.93 -39.97 4.19
CA HIS A 62 -18.84 -39.00 4.24
C HIS A 62 -18.48 -38.57 5.67
N ARG A 63 -18.96 -39.31 6.68
CA ARG A 63 -18.65 -39.00 8.08
C ARG A 63 -17.15 -39.11 8.37
N GLY A 64 -16.67 -38.27 9.27
CA GLY A 64 -15.27 -38.22 9.68
C GLY A 64 -14.31 -37.66 8.62
N GLN A 65 -14.82 -37.13 7.51
CA GLN A 65 -14.02 -36.41 6.51
C GLN A 65 -14.06 -34.91 6.79
N VAL A 66 -12.91 -34.26 6.63
CA VAL A 66 -12.84 -32.79 6.57
C VAL A 66 -13.34 -32.35 5.21
N LEU A 67 -14.44 -31.61 5.21
CA LEU A 67 -15.04 -30.99 4.02
C LEU A 67 -14.98 -29.48 4.18
N TYR A 68 -15.31 -28.76 3.11
CA TYR A 68 -15.33 -27.31 3.10
C TYR A 68 -16.66 -26.80 2.59
N ARG A 69 -17.17 -25.76 3.24
CA ARG A 69 -18.36 -25.02 2.82
C ARG A 69 -18.13 -24.40 1.43
N GLN A 70 -19.04 -24.62 0.50
CA GLN A 70 -18.93 -24.06 -0.86
C GLN A 70 -19.10 -22.54 -0.88
N ASP A 71 -19.85 -21.96 0.06
CA ASP A 71 -20.09 -20.52 0.16
C ASP A 71 -18.93 -19.75 0.81
N THR A 72 -18.29 -20.33 1.84
CA THR A 72 -17.26 -19.64 2.63
C THR A 72 -15.85 -20.22 2.50
N GLY A 73 -15.74 -21.52 2.22
CA GLY A 73 -14.50 -22.29 2.30
C GLY A 73 -14.17 -22.78 3.71
N GLU A 74 -15.02 -22.52 4.71
CA GLU A 74 -14.78 -22.94 6.09
C GLU A 74 -14.84 -24.46 6.26
N PRO A 75 -14.00 -25.05 7.12
CA PRO A 75 -14.06 -26.48 7.43
C PRO A 75 -15.43 -26.88 7.99
N ALA A 76 -15.95 -28.00 7.54
CA ALA A 76 -17.20 -28.60 8.00
C ALA A 76 -17.13 -30.13 7.90
N GLU A 77 -18.05 -30.80 8.58
CA GLU A 77 -18.16 -32.26 8.55
C GLU A 77 -19.61 -32.69 8.32
N ILE A 78 -19.78 -33.87 7.72
CA ILE A 78 -21.07 -34.56 7.66
C ILE A 78 -21.13 -35.50 8.86
N LEU A 79 -22.21 -35.42 9.65
CA LEU A 79 -22.39 -36.28 10.83
C LEU A 79 -23.32 -37.49 10.58
N ALA A 80 -24.05 -37.49 9.48
CA ALA A 80 -24.99 -38.55 9.11
C ALA A 80 -24.60 -39.22 7.79
N ALA A 81 -24.72 -40.55 7.72
CA ALA A 81 -24.62 -41.25 6.46
C ALA A 81 -25.90 -41.02 5.62
N GLY A 82 -25.83 -41.30 4.33
CA GLY A 82 -26.95 -41.18 3.41
C GLY A 82 -27.05 -39.86 2.65
N THR A 83 -26.07 -38.95 2.81
CA THR A 83 -25.98 -37.67 2.09
C THR A 83 -24.60 -37.52 1.45
N THR A 84 -24.54 -36.77 0.34
CA THR A 84 -23.27 -36.37 -0.28
C THR A 84 -22.83 -34.99 0.23
N PRO A 85 -21.54 -34.63 0.07
CA PRO A 85 -21.06 -33.27 0.33
C PRO A 85 -21.86 -32.22 -0.44
N GLU A 86 -22.12 -32.45 -1.72
CA GLU A 86 -22.77 -31.47 -2.60
C GLU A 86 -24.21 -31.17 -2.14
N ALA A 87 -24.94 -32.20 -1.70
CA ALA A 87 -26.29 -32.04 -1.16
C ALA A 87 -26.33 -31.19 0.14
N GLN A 88 -25.19 -31.04 0.82
CA GLN A 88 -25.02 -30.23 2.03
C GLN A 88 -24.29 -28.89 1.74
N GLY A 89 -24.07 -28.54 0.46
CA GLY A 89 -23.28 -27.36 0.07
C GLY A 89 -21.82 -27.47 0.49
N LEU A 90 -21.25 -28.68 0.45
CA LEU A 90 -19.88 -28.98 0.85
C LEU A 90 -19.06 -29.52 -0.33
N THR A 91 -17.74 -29.43 -0.20
CA THR A 91 -16.75 -29.95 -1.16
C THR A 91 -15.55 -30.54 -0.43
N GLU A 92 -14.89 -31.53 -1.05
CA GLU A 92 -13.60 -32.05 -0.57
C GLU A 92 -12.43 -31.12 -0.94
N ILE A 93 -12.66 -30.14 -1.84
CA ILE A 93 -11.62 -29.24 -2.36
C ILE A 93 -11.53 -28.00 -1.46
N PRO A 94 -10.39 -27.74 -0.78
CA PRO A 94 -10.22 -26.55 0.03
C PRO A 94 -10.26 -25.28 -0.82
N ARG A 95 -10.79 -24.19 -0.25
CA ARG A 95 -10.78 -22.87 -0.89
C ARG A 95 -9.33 -22.39 -1.05
N PRO A 96 -8.83 -22.13 -2.28
CA PRO A 96 -7.41 -21.79 -2.49
C PRO A 96 -7.00 -20.43 -1.91
N SER A 97 -7.87 -19.42 -2.05
CA SER A 97 -7.65 -18.08 -1.47
C SER A 97 -8.98 -17.38 -1.18
N PRO A 98 -8.98 -16.30 -0.38
CA PRO A 98 -10.15 -15.45 -0.18
C PRO A 98 -10.70 -14.78 -1.45
N GLU A 99 -9.98 -14.85 -2.58
CA GLU A 99 -10.46 -14.32 -3.86
C GLU A 99 -11.26 -15.35 -4.65
N HIS A 100 -11.29 -16.62 -4.22
CA HIS A 100 -12.01 -17.67 -4.92
C HIS A 100 -13.44 -17.79 -4.41
N VAL A 101 -14.38 -18.08 -5.31
CA VAL A 101 -15.79 -18.37 -5.01
C VAL A 101 -16.19 -19.67 -5.71
N TRP A 102 -17.12 -20.42 -5.12
CA TRP A 102 -17.57 -21.68 -5.70
C TRP A 102 -18.57 -21.42 -6.84
N ARG A 103 -18.23 -21.84 -8.06
CA ARG A 103 -19.08 -21.76 -9.26
C ARG A 103 -18.89 -23.02 -10.08
N ASP A 104 -19.98 -23.55 -10.63
CA ASP A 104 -19.96 -24.68 -11.57
C ASP A 104 -19.16 -25.91 -11.07
N GLY A 105 -19.21 -26.18 -9.75
CA GLY A 105 -18.55 -27.34 -9.14
C GLY A 105 -17.07 -27.15 -8.83
N GLY A 106 -16.54 -25.92 -8.87
CA GLY A 106 -15.16 -25.63 -8.50
C GLY A 106 -14.94 -24.23 -7.94
N TRP A 107 -13.76 -24.02 -7.36
CA TRP A 107 -13.31 -22.69 -6.94
C TRP A 107 -12.80 -21.90 -8.14
N VAL A 108 -13.39 -20.72 -8.36
CA VAL A 108 -13.02 -19.80 -9.45
C VAL A 108 -12.64 -18.45 -8.85
N ILE A 109 -11.58 -17.81 -9.35
CA ILE A 109 -11.20 -16.46 -8.93
C ILE A 109 -12.34 -15.47 -9.25
N ASP A 110 -12.71 -14.65 -8.29
CA ASP A 110 -13.63 -13.54 -8.46
C ASP A 110 -12.86 -12.22 -8.66
N PRO A 111 -12.90 -11.62 -9.86
CA PRO A 111 -12.23 -10.35 -10.11
C PRO A 111 -12.66 -9.22 -9.17
N ALA A 112 -13.91 -9.23 -8.68
CA ALA A 112 -14.40 -8.22 -7.75
C ALA A 112 -13.73 -8.36 -6.37
N LEU A 113 -13.50 -9.59 -5.90
CA LEU A 113 -12.78 -9.84 -4.65
C LEU A 113 -11.30 -9.50 -4.77
N VAL A 114 -10.69 -9.78 -5.93
CA VAL A 114 -9.31 -9.35 -6.23
C VAL A 114 -9.20 -7.82 -6.15
N ALA A 115 -10.07 -7.11 -6.85
CA ALA A 115 -10.09 -5.64 -6.86
C ALA A 115 -10.35 -5.06 -5.46
N GLN A 116 -11.29 -5.63 -4.70
CA GLN A 116 -11.56 -5.23 -3.32
C GLN A 116 -10.34 -5.41 -2.42
N ARG A 117 -9.69 -6.58 -2.46
CA ARG A 117 -8.50 -6.84 -1.63
C ARG A 117 -7.32 -5.96 -2.02
N ALA A 118 -7.09 -5.74 -3.32
CA ALA A 118 -6.08 -4.81 -3.78
C ALA A 118 -6.35 -3.40 -3.25
N ARG A 119 -7.61 -2.98 -3.22
CA ARG A 119 -8.02 -1.69 -2.68
C ARG A 119 -7.81 -1.61 -1.17
N GLU A 120 -8.21 -2.62 -0.42
CA GLU A 120 -8.00 -2.70 1.03
C GLU A 120 -6.50 -2.63 1.37
N ALA A 121 -5.67 -3.40 0.69
CA ALA A 121 -4.22 -3.39 0.87
C ALA A 121 -3.61 -2.00 0.58
N ALA A 122 -4.04 -1.35 -0.50
CA ALA A 122 -3.58 -0.02 -0.86
C ALA A 122 -4.01 1.06 0.15
N ILE A 123 -5.21 0.93 0.74
CA ILE A 123 -5.67 1.84 1.81
C ILE A 123 -4.86 1.63 3.10
N VAL A 124 -4.56 0.39 3.48
CA VAL A 124 -3.69 0.11 4.63
C VAL A 124 -2.29 0.72 4.44
N GLU A 125 -1.73 0.64 3.23
CA GLU A 125 -0.45 1.27 2.89
C GLU A 125 -0.53 2.80 2.97
N PHE A 126 -1.60 3.41 2.43
CA PHE A 126 -1.85 4.84 2.56
C PHE A 126 -1.90 5.29 4.02
N GLU A 127 -2.65 4.57 4.87
CA GLU A 127 -2.78 4.88 6.30
C GLU A 127 -1.43 4.79 7.01
N SER A 128 -0.64 3.75 6.73
CA SER A 128 0.71 3.58 7.26
C SER A 128 1.63 4.75 6.90
N ARG A 129 1.67 5.13 5.61
CA ARG A 129 2.48 6.26 5.12
C ARG A 129 2.02 7.59 5.70
N MET A 130 0.71 7.82 5.75
CA MET A 130 0.09 9.02 6.30
C MET A 130 0.39 9.15 7.80
N ALA A 131 0.29 8.06 8.56
CA ALA A 131 0.61 8.05 9.99
C ALA A 131 2.08 8.42 10.24
N ARG A 132 3.01 7.83 9.47
CA ARG A 132 4.44 8.16 9.55
C ARG A 132 4.70 9.63 9.21
N ALA A 133 4.13 10.15 8.13
CA ALA A 133 4.31 11.54 7.75
C ALA A 133 3.76 12.53 8.80
N ARG A 134 2.61 12.22 9.40
CA ARG A 134 2.05 12.99 10.52
C ARG A 134 2.94 12.95 11.75
N GLN A 135 3.53 11.80 12.06
CA GLN A 135 4.49 11.67 13.16
C GLN A 135 5.71 12.57 12.96
N MET A 136 6.24 12.64 11.73
CA MET A 136 7.39 13.50 11.40
C MET A 136 7.10 15.01 11.56
N ASN A 137 5.82 15.40 11.41
CA ASN A 137 5.35 16.78 11.55
C ASN A 137 4.69 17.08 12.90
N ALA A 138 4.63 16.11 13.81
CA ALA A 138 3.97 16.27 15.11
C ALA A 138 4.62 17.42 15.90
N GLY A 139 3.79 18.36 16.37
CA GLY A 139 4.24 19.52 17.16
C GLY A 139 4.97 20.63 16.39
N LYS A 140 5.24 20.45 15.08
CA LYS A 140 6.00 21.42 14.30
C LYS A 140 5.16 22.58 13.73
N ALA A 141 3.83 22.45 13.67
CA ALA A 141 2.97 23.46 13.04
C ALA A 141 3.03 24.84 13.74
N ASP A 142 2.86 24.88 15.05
CA ASP A 142 2.92 26.13 15.81
C ASP A 142 4.36 26.68 15.87
N ALA A 143 5.36 25.80 16.04
CA ALA A 143 6.77 26.18 16.02
C ALA A 143 7.19 26.77 14.66
N TYR A 144 6.68 26.22 13.56
CA TYR A 144 6.87 26.75 12.22
C TYR A 144 6.22 28.13 12.07
N ALA A 145 4.96 28.30 12.49
CA ALA A 145 4.27 29.59 12.44
C ALA A 145 4.94 30.67 13.29
N ALA A 146 5.60 30.28 14.39
CA ALA A 146 6.35 31.16 15.27
C ALA A 146 7.80 31.42 14.82
N GLY A 147 8.28 30.80 13.72
CA GLY A 147 9.66 30.95 13.25
C GLY A 147 10.71 30.36 14.19
N LEU A 148 10.35 29.34 14.98
CA LEU A 148 11.22 28.73 15.99
C LEU A 148 12.01 27.52 15.49
N LEU A 149 11.70 27.06 14.28
CA LEU A 149 12.35 25.91 13.66
C LEU A 149 13.66 26.30 12.99
N SER A 150 14.66 25.42 13.07
CA SER A 150 15.86 25.51 12.24
C SER A 150 15.53 25.36 10.75
N MET A 151 16.47 25.77 9.89
CA MET A 151 16.31 25.65 8.43
C MET A 151 16.06 24.22 7.97
N GLU A 152 16.74 23.24 8.56
CA GLU A 152 16.54 21.82 8.29
C GLU A 152 15.15 21.35 8.74
N GLU A 153 14.69 21.77 9.93
CA GLU A 153 13.36 21.42 10.43
C GLU A 153 12.24 22.04 9.56
N VAL A 154 12.42 23.27 9.09
CA VAL A 154 11.52 23.92 8.12
C VAL A 154 11.47 23.13 6.82
N TYR A 155 12.62 22.69 6.30
CA TYR A 155 12.69 21.85 5.10
C TYR A 155 11.89 20.57 5.28
N TYR A 156 12.16 19.78 6.31
CA TYR A 156 11.44 18.52 6.54
C TYR A 156 9.95 18.76 6.81
N PHE A 157 9.59 19.81 7.55
CA PHE A 157 8.19 20.13 7.81
C PHE A 157 7.41 20.34 6.51
N ARG A 158 7.98 21.11 5.57
CA ARG A 158 7.39 21.35 4.25
C ARG A 158 7.40 20.10 3.37
N ALA A 159 8.51 19.38 3.33
CA ALA A 159 8.63 18.18 2.50
C ALA A 159 7.64 17.09 2.93
N TRP A 160 7.50 16.82 4.23
CA TRP A 160 6.50 15.89 4.75
C TRP A 160 5.06 16.41 4.59
N SER A 161 4.85 17.72 4.54
CA SER A 161 3.53 18.29 4.23
C SER A 161 3.17 18.08 2.75
N ALA A 162 4.12 18.26 1.84
CA ALA A 162 3.95 17.97 0.42
C ALA A 162 3.70 16.46 0.19
N TYR A 163 4.49 15.60 0.85
CA TYR A 163 4.30 14.15 0.83
C TYR A 163 2.87 13.74 1.23
N GLN A 164 2.33 14.31 2.32
CA GLN A 164 0.94 14.04 2.74
C GLN A 164 -0.09 14.43 1.68
N LEU A 165 0.11 15.57 1.02
CA LEU A 165 -0.76 16.01 -0.07
C LEU A 165 -0.67 15.06 -1.27
N ASP A 166 0.53 14.61 -1.63
CA ASP A 166 0.75 13.70 -2.75
C ASP A 166 0.21 12.30 -2.47
N LEU A 167 0.24 11.82 -1.22
CA LEU A 167 -0.47 10.60 -0.81
C LEU A 167 -1.98 10.71 -1.04
N VAL A 168 -2.58 11.85 -0.68
CA VAL A 168 -4.03 12.07 -0.89
C VAL A 168 -4.35 12.09 -2.38
N ARG A 169 -3.51 12.74 -3.20
CA ARG A 169 -3.66 12.74 -4.67
C ARG A 169 -3.54 11.34 -5.25
N ALA A 170 -2.64 10.50 -4.73
CA ALA A 170 -2.43 9.14 -5.20
C ALA A 170 -3.71 8.28 -5.06
N ILE A 171 -4.40 8.35 -3.91
CA ILE A 171 -5.64 7.58 -3.68
C ILE A 171 -6.87 8.17 -4.38
N GLN A 172 -6.81 9.44 -4.80
CA GLN A 172 -7.86 10.12 -5.57
C GLN A 172 -7.70 9.95 -7.08
N SER A 173 -6.64 9.28 -7.55
CA SER A 173 -6.42 9.03 -8.96
C SER A 173 -7.43 8.02 -9.53
N ASP A 174 -7.84 8.21 -10.79
CA ASP A 174 -8.86 7.37 -11.45
C ASP A 174 -8.44 5.89 -11.60
N GLY A 175 -7.14 5.60 -11.56
CA GLY A 175 -6.60 4.25 -11.65
C GLY A 175 -6.34 3.57 -10.30
N PHE A 176 -6.78 4.16 -9.19
CA PHE A 176 -6.62 3.55 -7.87
C PHE A 176 -7.54 2.31 -7.70
N PRO A 177 -7.03 1.18 -7.16
CA PRO A 177 -5.69 0.94 -6.62
C PRO A 177 -4.67 0.38 -7.62
N GLU A 178 -5.09 0.03 -8.85
CA GLU A 178 -4.31 -0.76 -9.80
C GLU A 178 -3.04 -0.06 -10.31
N THR A 179 -3.09 1.26 -10.49
CA THR A 179 -1.98 2.04 -11.06
C THR A 179 -1.37 3.02 -10.06
N VAL A 180 -1.58 2.81 -8.76
CA VAL A 180 -1.12 3.76 -7.74
C VAL A 180 0.41 3.82 -7.70
N HIS A 181 0.96 5.02 -7.83
CA HIS A 181 2.38 5.30 -7.59
C HIS A 181 2.50 6.14 -6.32
N TRP A 182 3.08 5.56 -5.27
CA TRP A 182 3.26 6.28 -4.02
C TRP A 182 4.43 7.26 -4.12
N PRO A 183 4.34 8.44 -3.50
CA PRO A 183 5.48 9.35 -3.42
C PRO A 183 6.63 8.70 -2.63
N ASP A 184 7.84 9.03 -3.02
CA ASP A 184 9.06 8.68 -2.28
C ASP A 184 9.18 9.53 -1.02
N ASP A 185 9.94 9.03 -0.04
CA ASP A 185 10.22 9.77 1.18
C ASP A 185 11.01 11.06 0.85
N PRO A 186 10.85 12.11 1.68
CA PRO A 186 11.65 13.32 1.53
C PRO A 186 13.15 13.02 1.46
N VAL A 187 13.82 13.60 0.45
CA VAL A 187 15.27 13.52 0.29
C VAL A 187 15.95 14.08 1.56
N PRO A 188 17.02 13.46 2.06
CA PRO A 188 17.78 13.99 3.19
C PRO A 188 18.22 15.43 2.93
N PHE A 189 18.16 16.26 3.97
CA PHE A 189 18.47 17.70 3.87
C PHE A 189 19.85 17.95 3.25
N GLU A 190 20.88 17.23 3.68
CA GLU A 190 22.25 17.35 3.17
C GLU A 190 22.31 17.24 1.65
N VAL A 191 21.65 16.22 1.08
CA VAL A 191 21.59 15.97 -0.36
C VAL A 191 20.75 17.04 -1.07
N ALA A 192 19.61 17.42 -0.48
CA ALA A 192 18.75 18.45 -1.04
C ALA A 192 19.44 19.82 -1.13
N CYS A 193 20.43 20.08 -0.27
CA CYS A 193 21.18 21.33 -0.24
C CYS A 193 22.31 21.42 -1.27
N GLU A 194 22.84 20.29 -1.76
CA GLU A 194 24.01 20.26 -2.66
C GLU A 194 23.84 21.18 -3.87
N PRO A 195 22.72 21.16 -4.62
CA PRO A 195 22.59 22.01 -5.81
C PRO A 195 22.58 23.50 -5.46
N ALA A 196 21.95 23.86 -4.35
CA ALA A 196 21.85 25.24 -3.91
C ALA A 196 23.21 25.76 -3.39
N LEU A 197 23.96 24.94 -2.67
CA LEU A 197 25.30 25.28 -2.20
C LEU A 197 26.29 25.41 -3.36
N ALA A 198 26.24 24.52 -4.36
CA ALA A 198 27.09 24.61 -5.54
C ALA A 198 26.85 25.90 -6.34
N GLU A 199 25.58 26.28 -6.54
CA GLU A 199 25.22 27.52 -7.23
C GLU A 199 25.62 28.76 -6.41
N PHE A 200 25.48 28.72 -5.08
CA PHE A 200 25.98 29.76 -4.19
C PHE A 200 27.49 29.94 -4.33
N GLU A 201 28.26 28.85 -4.27
CA GLU A 201 29.72 28.88 -4.39
C GLU A 201 30.15 29.45 -5.75
N ALA A 202 29.51 29.03 -6.84
CA ALA A 202 29.78 29.55 -8.18
C ALA A 202 29.54 31.06 -8.27
N ARG A 203 28.39 31.54 -7.76
CA ARG A 203 28.04 32.96 -7.74
C ARG A 203 28.95 33.78 -6.83
N MET A 204 29.32 33.22 -5.68
CA MET A 204 30.21 33.85 -4.73
C MET A 204 31.63 33.95 -5.28
N ALA A 205 32.13 32.91 -5.96
CA ALA A 205 33.42 32.94 -6.65
C ALA A 205 33.46 34.03 -7.73
N LYS A 206 32.39 34.16 -8.51
CA LYS A 206 32.25 35.23 -9.50
C LYS A 206 32.27 36.61 -8.83
N ALA A 207 31.49 36.81 -7.76
CA ALA A 207 31.48 38.08 -7.02
C ALA A 207 32.87 38.44 -6.47
N LYS A 208 33.57 37.46 -5.88
CA LYS A 208 34.93 37.62 -5.35
C LYS A 208 35.93 38.10 -6.39
N SER A 209 35.84 37.66 -7.65
CA SER A 209 36.74 38.16 -8.71
C SER A 209 36.64 39.68 -8.96
N PHE A 210 35.53 40.31 -8.57
CA PHE A 210 35.33 41.76 -8.66
C PHE A 210 35.68 42.52 -7.38
N ILE A 211 35.82 41.83 -6.23
CA ILE A 211 35.94 42.42 -4.89
C ILE A 211 37.31 42.18 -4.27
N ASP A 212 37.88 40.98 -4.43
CA ASP A 212 39.08 40.54 -3.73
C ASP A 212 40.28 41.45 -4.08
N GLY A 213 41.00 41.90 -3.05
CA GLY A 213 42.17 42.77 -3.18
C GLY A 213 41.87 44.24 -3.50
N LYS A 214 40.60 44.63 -3.68
CA LYS A 214 40.21 46.00 -4.08
C LYS A 214 39.74 46.90 -2.93
N SER A 215 39.62 46.37 -1.71
CA SER A 215 39.11 47.11 -0.55
C SER A 215 39.93 48.36 -0.23
N ASP A 216 41.25 48.23 -0.13
CA ASP A 216 42.13 49.35 0.24
C ASP A 216 42.22 50.40 -0.88
N ALA A 217 42.35 49.96 -2.13
CA ALA A 217 42.34 50.84 -3.31
C ALA A 217 41.00 51.58 -3.48
N TYR A 218 39.88 50.92 -3.18
CA TYR A 218 38.56 51.55 -3.16
C TYR A 218 38.45 52.62 -2.06
N ALA A 219 38.96 52.34 -0.86
CA ALA A 219 38.97 53.30 0.26
C ALA A 219 39.89 54.51 0.00
N ALA A 220 41.00 54.30 -0.71
CA ALA A 220 41.93 55.35 -1.13
C ALA A 220 41.46 56.16 -2.35
N GLY A 221 40.40 55.69 -3.05
CA GLY A 221 39.90 56.33 -4.27
C GLY A 221 40.79 56.13 -5.50
N GLU A 222 41.59 55.06 -5.52
CA GLU A 222 42.60 54.79 -6.55
C GLU A 222 42.08 53.90 -7.71
N LEU A 223 40.85 53.39 -7.60
CA LEU A 223 40.20 52.57 -8.62
C LEU A 223 39.59 53.42 -9.75
N SER A 224 39.57 52.89 -10.97
CA SER A 224 38.83 53.51 -12.08
C SER A 224 37.32 53.54 -11.82
N ASP A 225 36.57 54.39 -12.54
CA ASP A 225 35.11 54.50 -12.40
C ASP A 225 34.40 53.14 -12.57
N GLU A 226 34.86 52.34 -13.52
CA GLU A 226 34.36 50.97 -13.76
C GLU A 226 34.66 50.04 -12.58
N GLU A 227 35.88 50.09 -12.04
CA GLU A 227 36.29 49.25 -10.91
C GLU A 227 35.57 49.64 -9.62
N GLN A 228 35.36 50.94 -9.38
CA GLN A 228 34.57 51.42 -8.24
C GLN A 228 33.10 50.99 -8.36
N TYR A 229 32.50 51.11 -9.55
CA TYR A 229 31.15 50.63 -9.81
C TYR A 229 31.06 49.12 -9.55
N ASN A 230 31.95 48.34 -10.15
CA ASN A 230 31.98 46.89 -10.00
C ASN A 230 32.18 46.49 -8.53
N TYR A 231 33.13 47.10 -7.82
CA TYR A 231 33.37 46.80 -6.40
C TYR A 231 32.11 46.99 -5.55
N ARG A 232 31.40 48.12 -5.70
CA ARG A 232 30.15 48.39 -4.97
C ARG A 232 29.04 47.41 -5.34
N ALA A 233 28.81 47.23 -6.64
CA ALA A 233 27.67 46.46 -7.13
C ALA A 233 27.82 44.97 -6.83
N TRP A 234 29.03 44.42 -6.99
CA TRP A 234 29.34 43.04 -6.66
C TRP A 234 29.42 42.78 -5.15
N SER A 235 29.87 43.74 -4.33
CA SER A 235 29.80 43.62 -2.85
C SER A 235 28.35 43.53 -2.38
N ALA A 236 27.48 44.43 -2.85
CA ALA A 236 26.05 44.38 -2.54
C ALA A 236 25.36 43.11 -3.08
N TYR A 237 25.88 42.53 -4.17
CA TYR A 237 25.41 41.23 -4.66
C TYR A 237 25.86 40.08 -3.75
N ALA A 238 27.11 40.06 -3.29
CA ALA A 238 27.62 39.05 -2.35
C ALA A 238 26.85 39.03 -1.02
N ASP A 239 26.51 40.20 -0.48
CA ASP A 239 25.66 40.31 0.72
C ASP A 239 24.25 39.74 0.47
N ARG A 240 23.66 40.05 -0.69
CA ARG A 240 22.36 39.50 -1.09
C ARG A 240 22.40 37.98 -1.25
N LEU A 241 23.48 37.41 -1.79
CA LEU A 241 23.65 35.96 -1.87
C LEU A 241 23.64 35.32 -0.48
N THR A 242 24.41 35.88 0.46
CA THR A 242 24.49 35.38 1.84
C THR A 242 23.14 35.46 2.55
N HIS A 243 22.42 36.57 2.40
CA HIS A 243 21.07 36.70 2.96
C HIS A 243 20.08 35.71 2.32
N THR A 244 20.22 35.45 1.02
CA THR A 244 19.36 34.53 0.27
C THR A 244 19.52 33.09 0.74
N LEU A 245 20.74 32.68 1.10
CA LEU A 245 21.03 31.35 1.63
C LEU A 245 20.36 31.10 3.00
N ASN A 246 20.23 32.15 3.82
CA ASN A 246 19.67 32.08 5.16
C ASN A 246 18.13 32.21 5.20
N ARG A 247 17.45 32.11 4.06
CA ARG A 247 15.98 32.18 4.01
C ARG A 247 15.37 30.83 4.34
N GLU A 248 14.20 30.86 4.97
CA GLU A 248 13.38 29.67 5.25
C GLU A 248 12.97 28.87 4.00
N THR A 249 13.15 29.42 2.79
CA THR A 249 12.88 28.72 1.53
C THR A 249 14.00 27.77 1.11
N PHE A 250 15.18 27.85 1.72
CA PHE A 250 16.30 26.96 1.47
C PHE A 250 15.90 25.48 1.73
N PRO A 251 16.32 24.52 0.88
CA PRO A 251 17.25 24.64 -0.24
C PRO A 251 16.63 25.11 -1.57
N ASN A 252 15.32 25.39 -1.62
CA ASN A 252 14.66 25.94 -2.81
C ASN A 252 14.90 27.45 -2.91
N VAL A 253 15.98 27.83 -3.59
CA VAL A 253 16.45 29.21 -3.66
C VAL A 253 16.11 29.86 -5.00
N VAL A 254 15.56 31.07 -4.95
CA VAL A 254 15.47 31.98 -6.10
C VAL A 254 16.63 32.97 -6.00
N TRP A 255 17.64 32.81 -6.88
CA TRP A 255 18.86 33.62 -6.83
C TRP A 255 18.65 35.06 -7.30
N PRO A 256 19.28 36.05 -6.65
CA PRO A 256 19.27 37.43 -7.13
C PRO A 256 19.94 37.53 -8.49
N GLN A 257 19.48 38.48 -9.30
CA GLN A 257 20.13 38.80 -10.58
C GLN A 257 21.50 39.42 -10.34
N GLU A 258 22.44 39.09 -11.23
CA GLU A 258 23.77 39.67 -11.23
C GLU A 258 23.74 41.19 -11.48
N PRO A 259 24.75 41.95 -11.02
CA PRO A 259 24.89 43.36 -11.36
C PRO A 259 24.92 43.60 -12.87
N ALA A 260 24.27 44.68 -13.32
CA ALA A 260 24.39 45.13 -14.70
C ALA A 260 25.83 45.58 -15.00
N PRO A 261 26.33 45.41 -16.24
CA PRO A 261 27.66 45.87 -16.62
C PRO A 261 27.79 47.39 -16.49
N TYR A 262 29.00 47.87 -16.24
CA TYR A 262 29.28 49.30 -16.24
C TYR A 262 28.98 49.91 -17.61
N VAL A 263 28.26 51.03 -17.63
CA VAL A 263 28.01 51.83 -18.82
C VAL A 263 28.73 53.14 -18.65
N THR A 264 29.66 53.45 -19.55
CA THR A 264 30.36 54.73 -19.55
C THR A 264 29.36 55.87 -19.73
N PRO A 265 29.40 56.92 -18.89
CA PRO A 265 28.54 58.07 -19.07
C PRO A 265 28.79 58.67 -20.46
N SER A 266 27.72 58.86 -21.23
CA SER A 266 27.79 59.49 -22.55
C SER A 266 28.29 60.92 -22.37
N VAL A 267 29.50 61.21 -22.86
CA VAL A 267 30.01 62.58 -22.92
C VAL A 267 29.04 63.36 -23.81
N PRO A 268 28.40 64.44 -23.33
CA PRO A 268 27.59 65.28 -24.21
C PRO A 268 28.50 65.79 -25.33
N SER A 269 28.14 65.43 -26.56
CA SER A 269 28.85 65.88 -27.75
C SER A 269 28.86 67.41 -27.72
N ALA A 270 30.04 68.00 -27.54
CA ALA A 270 30.23 69.43 -27.68
C ALA A 270 29.82 69.78 -29.12
N THR A 271 28.62 70.35 -29.26
CA THR A 271 28.21 71.04 -30.47
C THR A 271 29.26 72.09 -30.75
N ALA A 272 30.03 71.86 -31.81
CA ALA A 272 30.86 72.89 -32.40
C ALA A 272 29.94 74.01 -32.84
N ASP A 273 29.96 75.12 -32.11
CA ASP A 273 29.44 76.39 -32.59
C ASP A 273 30.28 76.79 -33.81
N ASP A 274 29.61 76.75 -34.96
CA ASP A 274 30.07 77.20 -36.26
C ASP A 274 30.23 78.74 -36.23
N GLU A 275 31.46 79.22 -35.99
CA GLU A 275 31.85 80.60 -36.28
C GLU A 275 31.88 80.82 -37.81
N GLY A 276 30.70 81.06 -38.39
CA GLY A 276 30.53 81.63 -39.72
C GLY A 276 30.34 83.15 -39.65
N MET A 277 31.42 83.90 -39.45
CA MET A 277 31.43 85.37 -39.55
C MET A 277 31.75 85.82 -40.98
N ALA A 278 30.82 86.62 -41.52
CA ALA A 278 30.95 87.66 -42.57
C ALA A 278 31.42 87.30 -43.99
#